data_AF-A0A4Y7PIG1-F1
#
_entry.id   AF-A0A4Y7PIG1-F1
#
_cell.length_a   1.000
_cell.length_b   1.000
_cell.length_c   1.000
_cell.angle_alpha   90.00
_cell.angle_beta   90.00
_cell.angle_gamma   90.00
#
_symmetry.space_group_name_H-M   'P 1'
#
loop_
_entity.id
_entity.type
_entity.pdbx_description
1 polymer ?
#
loop_
_entity_poly.entity_id
_entity_poly.type
_entity_poly.pdbx_seq_one_letter_code
_entity_poly.pdbx_strand_id
1 'polypeptide(L)'
;IPGSARTCGESIEQIWSGQNAVALSTREMTPGNRQDTLDCHLGGWNHRKVVGLGTLLALMRDAIPMKAEHAKIYAELSNSLPSALVSKWAAMVRAWEADNSQPDPYMAQSKSTTLAAVKLDLAKQEAADAAAGEVSMHEVTASVFLATGMELEDQQRHLCSLIKSASGNSISENTDIQQKRNALEHRIKTWRRLQAIYMPVVAALLEQDHALVEDENAGPVSPEDVNLYLPSDLPSNLQCRCSPAVARKEFLLRVGQADDCILQLRRQLHVKANLWSYRRSSVTGQKAMTRARDLMDRYDQKIKRIADKYRTARVAILALATESDVDVLKRFEVLNDADIRGLGREDADLEGRRVMSWIWRVAVGNRDGEGGGADDDDVNEDMRIEWTKTRARAQRWDEEVTLVFEEMRRTLAFFEWRARFWE
;
A
#
# COMPACT_ATOMS: atom_id res chain seq x y z
N ILE A 1 -16.04 14.72 -26.05
CA ILE A 1 -15.37 14.74 -24.72
C ILE A 1 -14.47 13.50 -24.69
N PRO A 2 -13.13 13.62 -24.64
CA PRO A 2 -12.24 12.45 -24.82
C PRO A 2 -11.78 11.88 -23.46
N GLY A 3 -12.19 10.70 -22.95
CA GLY A 3 -12.96 9.56 -23.46
C GLY A 3 -14.23 9.24 -22.66
N SER A 4 -15.22 10.12 -22.88
CA SER A 4 -16.65 10.17 -22.51
C SER A 4 -17.05 9.88 -21.06
N ALA A 5 -16.27 10.36 -20.10
CA ALA A 5 -16.63 10.40 -18.68
C ALA A 5 -16.77 9.02 -17.99
N ARG A 6 -17.60 8.90 -16.95
CA ARG A 6 -17.84 7.64 -16.23
C ARG A 6 -18.94 6.80 -16.88
N THR A 7 -19.50 7.25 -17.98
CA THR A 7 -20.70 6.68 -18.59
C THR A 7 -20.43 5.28 -19.13
N CYS A 8 -21.24 4.29 -18.71
CA CYS A 8 -21.30 3.00 -19.37
C CYS A 8 -22.09 3.19 -20.66
N GLY A 9 -21.43 3.14 -21.82
CA GLY A 9 -22.07 3.25 -23.15
C GLY A 9 -23.11 2.16 -23.45
N GLU A 10 -23.32 1.22 -22.53
CA GLU A 10 -24.21 0.07 -22.59
C GLU A 10 -25.67 0.39 -22.22
N SER A 11 -26.09 1.65 -22.25
CA SER A 11 -27.48 2.01 -21.89
C SER A 11 -28.54 1.38 -22.81
N ILE A 12 -28.15 0.85 -23.98
CA ILE A 12 -29.01 0.03 -24.86
C ILE A 12 -29.14 -1.41 -24.31
N GLU A 13 -28.04 -2.00 -23.84
CA GLU A 13 -27.97 -3.39 -23.39
C GLU A 13 -28.43 -3.59 -21.93
N GLN A 14 -28.27 -2.57 -21.08
CA GLN A 14 -28.79 -2.60 -19.70
C GLN A 14 -30.31 -2.81 -19.66
N ILE A 15 -31.04 -2.31 -20.67
CA ILE A 15 -32.49 -2.48 -20.78
C ILE A 15 -32.83 -3.95 -21.06
N TRP A 16 -31.94 -4.72 -21.70
CA TRP A 16 -32.17 -6.13 -21.98
C TRP A 16 -32.36 -6.95 -20.71
N SER A 17 -31.71 -6.58 -19.60
CA SER A 17 -31.93 -7.25 -18.31
C SER A 17 -33.40 -7.25 -17.88
N GLY A 18 -34.08 -6.11 -18.02
CA GLY A 18 -35.51 -5.97 -17.75
C GLY A 18 -36.40 -6.56 -18.84
N GLN A 19 -35.96 -6.50 -20.11
CA GLN A 19 -36.72 -7.06 -21.24
C GLN A 19 -36.66 -8.58 -21.31
N ASN A 20 -35.61 -9.23 -20.78
CA ASN A 20 -35.47 -10.68 -20.77
C ASN A 20 -36.63 -11.37 -20.05
N ALA A 21 -37.11 -10.78 -18.95
CA ALA A 21 -38.29 -11.28 -18.22
C ALA A 21 -39.57 -11.15 -19.07
N VAL A 22 -39.70 -10.05 -19.82
CA VAL A 22 -40.84 -9.79 -20.72
C VAL A 22 -40.81 -10.74 -21.92
N ALA A 23 -39.63 -11.02 -22.47
CA ALA A 23 -39.44 -11.94 -23.59
C ALA A 23 -39.92 -13.36 -23.27
N LEU A 24 -39.69 -13.84 -22.03
CA LEU A 24 -40.18 -15.14 -21.56
C LEU A 24 -41.71 -15.15 -21.40
N SER A 25 -42.28 -14.08 -20.83
CA SER A 25 -43.73 -13.98 -20.60
C SER A 25 -44.54 -13.86 -21.90
N THR A 26 -43.96 -13.30 -22.95
CA THR A 26 -44.65 -13.05 -24.23
C THR A 26 -44.48 -14.19 -25.24
N ARG A 27 -43.79 -15.28 -24.87
CA ARG A 27 -43.42 -16.38 -25.78
C ARG A 27 -44.63 -17.14 -26.33
N GLU A 28 -45.65 -17.35 -25.49
CA GLU A 28 -46.86 -18.12 -25.82
C GLU A 28 -47.99 -17.23 -26.40
N MET A 29 -47.74 -15.93 -26.57
CA MET A 29 -48.71 -15.00 -27.14
C MET A 29 -48.75 -15.08 -28.67
N THR A 30 -49.91 -14.74 -29.26
CA THR A 30 -50.02 -14.57 -30.71
C THR A 30 -49.08 -13.44 -31.19
N PRO A 31 -48.62 -13.47 -32.46
CA PRO A 31 -47.64 -12.50 -32.95
C PRO A 31 -48.04 -11.02 -32.75
N GLY A 32 -49.32 -10.69 -32.97
CA GLY A 32 -49.84 -9.33 -32.73
C GLY A 32 -49.81 -8.93 -31.26
N ASN A 33 -50.39 -9.77 -30.38
CA ASN A 33 -50.39 -9.49 -28.93
C ASN A 33 -48.98 -9.42 -28.34
N ARG A 34 -48.05 -10.22 -28.88
CA ARG A 34 -46.64 -10.18 -28.48
C ARG A 34 -46.01 -8.82 -28.81
N GLN A 35 -46.25 -8.30 -30.01
CA GLN A 35 -45.75 -7.00 -30.43
C GLN A 35 -46.30 -5.89 -29.52
N ASP A 36 -47.63 -5.83 -29.35
CA ASP A 36 -48.28 -4.79 -28.52
C ASP A 36 -47.77 -4.80 -27.08
N THR A 37 -47.56 -5.99 -26.51
CA THR A 37 -47.07 -6.15 -25.13
C THR A 37 -45.63 -5.63 -25.00
N LEU A 38 -44.75 -5.96 -25.97
CA LEU A 38 -43.39 -5.45 -25.99
C LEU A 38 -43.35 -3.92 -26.14
N ASP A 39 -44.17 -3.36 -27.04
CA ASP A 39 -44.28 -1.91 -27.23
C ASP A 39 -44.76 -1.18 -25.97
N CYS A 40 -45.72 -1.76 -25.23
CA CYS A 40 -46.16 -1.23 -23.94
C CYS A 40 -45.03 -1.20 -22.90
N HIS A 41 -44.24 -2.27 -22.80
CA HIS A 41 -43.10 -2.32 -21.87
C HIS A 41 -41.99 -1.33 -22.24
N LEU A 42 -41.68 -1.20 -23.53
CA LEU A 42 -40.72 -0.22 -24.06
C LEU A 42 -41.21 1.22 -23.84
N GLY A 43 -42.48 1.49 -24.10
CA GLY A 43 -43.12 2.78 -23.85
C GLY A 43 -43.09 3.16 -22.36
N GLY A 44 -43.40 2.20 -21.48
CA GLY A 44 -43.30 2.39 -20.03
C GLY A 44 -41.87 2.63 -19.53
N TRP A 45 -40.87 2.03 -20.19
CA TRP A 45 -39.46 2.31 -19.91
C TRP A 45 -39.05 3.73 -20.35
N ASN A 46 -39.47 4.16 -21.54
CA ASN A 46 -39.25 5.52 -22.03
C ASN A 46 -39.91 6.56 -21.11
N HIS A 47 -41.14 6.30 -20.65
CA HIS A 47 -41.82 7.17 -19.69
C HIS A 47 -41.04 7.30 -18.38
N ARG A 48 -40.56 6.17 -17.81
CA ARG A 48 -39.72 6.19 -16.61
C ARG A 48 -38.42 6.96 -16.80
N LYS A 49 -37.76 6.84 -17.96
CA LYS A 49 -36.58 7.65 -18.29
C LYS A 49 -36.91 9.14 -18.24
N VAL A 50 -37.98 9.56 -18.91
CA VAL A 50 -38.40 10.97 -18.97
C VAL A 50 -38.71 11.53 -17.58
N VAL A 51 -39.47 10.79 -16.76
CA VAL A 51 -39.76 11.19 -15.37
C VAL A 51 -38.49 11.21 -14.52
N GLY A 52 -37.55 10.30 -14.79
CA GLY A 52 -36.28 10.19 -14.07
C GLY A 52 -35.23 11.25 -14.41
N LEU A 53 -35.38 12.02 -15.50
CA LEU A 53 -34.39 13.03 -15.93
C LEU A 53 -34.09 14.09 -14.85
N GLY A 54 -35.04 14.38 -13.96
CA GLY A 54 -34.83 15.34 -12.85
C GLY A 54 -33.79 14.88 -11.82
N THR A 55 -33.43 13.60 -11.79
CA THR A 55 -32.47 13.03 -10.82
C THR A 55 -31.01 13.26 -11.19
N LEU A 56 -30.71 13.81 -12.37
CA LEU A 56 -29.35 14.14 -12.82
C LEU A 56 -28.61 15.11 -11.89
N LEU A 57 -29.35 15.94 -11.13
CA LEU A 57 -28.79 16.80 -10.07
C LEU A 57 -28.04 16.02 -8.98
N ALA A 58 -28.44 14.77 -8.71
CA ALA A 58 -27.77 13.91 -7.74
C ALA A 58 -26.38 13.47 -8.23
N LEU A 59 -26.20 13.28 -9.54
CA LEU A 59 -24.91 12.91 -10.14
C LEU A 59 -23.87 14.04 -9.98
N MET A 60 -24.31 15.30 -10.09
CA MET A 60 -23.42 16.46 -9.92
C MET A 60 -22.87 16.57 -8.48
N ARG A 61 -23.68 16.20 -7.48
CA ARG A 61 -23.24 16.20 -6.07
C ARG A 61 -22.12 15.20 -5.80
N ASP A 62 -22.00 14.17 -6.63
CA ASP A 62 -20.97 13.15 -6.53
C ASP A 62 -19.78 13.46 -7.45
N ALA A 63 -20.02 13.93 -8.68
CA ALA A 63 -18.96 14.21 -9.65
C ALA A 63 -18.00 15.32 -9.22
N ILE A 64 -18.51 16.39 -8.58
CA ILE A 64 -17.67 17.51 -8.11
C ILE A 64 -16.64 17.08 -7.04
N PRO A 65 -17.03 16.44 -5.91
CA PRO A 65 -16.06 16.03 -4.90
C PRO A 65 -15.09 14.98 -5.45
N MET A 66 -15.57 14.04 -6.27
CA MET A 66 -14.71 13.01 -6.87
C MET A 66 -13.67 13.61 -7.84
N LYS A 67 -14.06 14.60 -8.66
CA LYS A 67 -13.11 15.36 -9.49
C LYS A 67 -12.01 16.01 -8.64
N ALA A 68 -12.38 16.68 -7.55
CA ALA A 68 -11.42 17.35 -6.68
C ALA A 68 -10.46 16.35 -6.00
N GLU A 69 -10.99 15.24 -5.50
CA GLU A 69 -10.22 14.19 -4.84
C GLU A 69 -9.23 13.51 -5.81
N HIS A 70 -9.71 13.06 -6.97
CA HIS A 70 -8.86 12.39 -7.95
C HIS A 70 -7.82 13.32 -8.59
N ALA A 71 -8.13 14.61 -8.75
CA ALA A 71 -7.15 15.62 -9.18
C ALA A 71 -6.03 15.79 -8.14
N LYS A 72 -6.39 15.84 -6.85
CA LYS A 72 -5.42 15.94 -5.75
C LYS A 72 -4.51 14.70 -5.70
N ILE A 73 -5.10 13.51 -5.77
CA ILE A 73 -4.34 12.23 -5.78
C ILE A 73 -3.37 12.18 -6.96
N TYR A 74 -3.81 12.58 -8.15
CA TYR A 74 -2.94 12.59 -9.33
C TYR A 74 -1.76 13.56 -9.17
N ALA A 75 -1.99 14.74 -8.59
CA ALA A 75 -0.95 15.72 -8.31
C ALA A 75 0.05 15.21 -7.24
N GLU A 76 -0.44 14.65 -6.13
CA GLU A 76 0.41 14.05 -5.09
C GLU A 76 1.31 12.96 -5.66
N LEU A 77 0.74 12.01 -6.42
CA LEU A 77 1.48 10.93 -7.03
C LEU A 77 2.51 11.44 -8.03
N SER A 78 2.15 12.39 -8.89
CA SER A 78 3.06 12.95 -9.89
C SER A 78 4.22 13.73 -9.25
N ASN A 79 3.99 14.37 -8.11
CA ASN A 79 5.03 15.09 -7.36
C ASN A 79 5.94 14.15 -6.56
N SER A 80 5.46 12.96 -6.18
CA SER A 80 6.25 11.96 -5.45
C SER A 80 7.26 11.20 -6.30
N LEU A 81 7.13 11.29 -7.63
CA LEU A 81 7.92 10.53 -8.60
C LEU A 81 8.95 11.42 -9.31
N PRO A 82 10.08 10.87 -9.76
CA PRO A 82 11.06 11.61 -10.55
C PRO A 82 10.44 12.23 -11.81
N SER A 83 10.66 13.53 -12.02
CA SER A 83 10.08 14.30 -13.13
C SER A 83 10.43 13.72 -14.51
N ALA A 84 11.61 13.12 -14.64
CA ALA A 84 12.06 12.44 -15.86
C ALA A 84 11.18 11.21 -16.20
N LEU A 85 10.83 10.40 -15.19
CA LEU A 85 9.97 9.22 -15.37
C LEU A 85 8.55 9.64 -15.73
N VAL A 86 7.99 10.61 -15.00
CA VAL A 86 6.65 11.16 -15.29
C VAL A 86 6.57 11.71 -16.72
N SER A 87 7.61 12.43 -17.17
CA SER A 87 7.69 12.96 -18.53
C SER A 87 7.74 11.86 -19.59
N LYS A 88 8.53 10.79 -19.34
CA LYS A 88 8.60 9.61 -20.21
C LYS A 88 7.24 8.91 -20.33
N TRP A 89 6.56 8.70 -19.21
CA TRP A 89 5.25 8.04 -19.20
C TRP A 89 4.18 8.91 -19.86
N ALA A 90 4.17 10.22 -19.62
CA ALA A 90 3.28 11.16 -20.31
C ALA A 90 3.52 11.18 -21.83
N ALA A 91 4.77 11.02 -22.28
CA ALA A 91 5.08 10.88 -23.69
C ALA A 91 4.57 9.57 -24.28
N MET A 92 4.75 8.43 -23.58
CA MET A 92 4.18 7.14 -24.01
C MET A 92 2.65 7.20 -24.14
N VAL A 93 1.95 7.80 -23.17
CA VAL A 93 0.49 7.91 -23.24
C VAL A 93 0.04 8.77 -24.41
N ARG A 94 0.70 9.91 -24.67
CA ARG A 94 0.39 10.75 -25.84
C ARG A 94 0.66 10.04 -27.16
N ALA A 95 1.72 9.24 -27.24
CA ALA A 95 2.03 8.45 -28.43
C ALA A 95 0.95 7.38 -28.70
N TRP A 96 0.49 6.70 -27.64
CA TRP A 96 -0.60 5.73 -27.73
C TRP A 96 -1.95 6.38 -28.04
N GLU A 97 -2.29 7.51 -27.41
CA GLU A 97 -3.52 8.28 -27.69
C GLU A 97 -3.57 8.78 -29.15
N ALA A 98 -2.41 9.03 -29.77
CA ALA A 98 -2.32 9.39 -31.19
C ALA A 98 -2.34 8.17 -32.12
N ASP A 99 -1.78 7.05 -31.69
CA ASP A 99 -1.65 5.81 -32.46
C ASP A 99 -1.76 4.57 -31.55
N ASN A 100 -2.93 3.91 -31.61
CA ASN A 100 -3.24 2.68 -30.86
C ASN A 100 -2.48 1.44 -31.36
N SER A 101 -1.46 1.58 -32.21
CA SER A 101 -0.54 0.50 -32.59
C SER A 101 0.76 0.47 -31.77
N GLN A 102 1.04 1.54 -31.02
CA GLN A 102 2.21 1.66 -30.13
C GLN A 102 2.11 0.70 -28.92
N PRO A 103 3.10 0.55 -28.04
CA PRO A 103 2.92 -0.26 -26.84
C PRO A 103 1.89 0.37 -25.88
N ASP A 104 0.92 -0.42 -25.42
CA ASP A 104 -0.13 0.04 -24.50
C ASP A 104 0.47 0.41 -23.12
N PRO A 105 0.38 1.67 -22.68
CA PRO A 105 0.92 2.13 -21.40
C PRO A 105 0.09 1.71 -20.19
N TYR A 106 -1.13 1.19 -20.39
CA TYR A 106 -2.06 0.74 -19.34
C TYR A 106 -1.91 -0.76 -19.01
N MET A 107 -1.14 -1.50 -19.80
CA MET A 107 -0.85 -2.91 -19.59
C MET A 107 0.62 -3.13 -19.31
N ALA A 108 0.93 -4.18 -18.55
CA ALA A 108 2.30 -4.64 -18.39
C ALA A 108 2.78 -5.19 -19.73
N GLN A 109 3.90 -4.68 -20.21
CA GLN A 109 4.55 -5.28 -21.37
C GLN A 109 5.13 -6.61 -20.91
N SER A 110 4.62 -7.72 -21.46
CA SER A 110 5.04 -9.07 -21.08
C SER A 110 6.50 -9.31 -21.49
N LYS A 111 7.44 -8.85 -20.66
CA LYS A 111 8.78 -9.44 -20.63
C LYS A 111 8.59 -10.81 -20.00
N SER A 112 8.73 -11.88 -20.80
CA SER A 112 8.71 -13.24 -20.27
C SER A 112 10.00 -13.50 -19.48
N THR A 113 10.08 -12.97 -18.27
CA THR A 113 11.18 -13.23 -17.35
C THR A 113 11.04 -14.68 -16.88
N THR A 114 11.84 -15.57 -17.47
CA THR A 114 11.85 -16.97 -17.08
C THR A 114 12.26 -17.10 -15.61
N LEU A 115 11.69 -18.07 -14.89
CA LEU A 115 11.98 -18.34 -13.47
C LEU A 115 13.48 -18.53 -13.20
N ALA A 116 14.26 -18.90 -14.23
CA ALA A 116 15.71 -18.96 -14.20
C ALA A 116 16.39 -17.57 -14.14
N ALA A 117 15.85 -16.56 -14.85
CA ALA A 117 16.35 -15.18 -14.80
C ALA A 117 16.08 -14.54 -13.43
N VAL A 118 14.89 -14.78 -12.85
CA VAL A 118 14.55 -14.30 -11.49
C VAL A 118 15.43 -14.96 -10.43
N LYS A 119 15.71 -16.27 -10.55
CA LYS A 119 16.67 -16.97 -9.66
C LYS A 119 18.11 -16.49 -9.83
N LEU A 120 18.50 -16.13 -11.05
CA LEU A 120 19.84 -15.63 -11.35
C LEU A 120 20.03 -14.20 -10.82
N ASP A 121 19.00 -13.36 -10.88
CA ASP A 121 19.02 -12.02 -10.29
C ASP A 121 18.93 -12.05 -8.75
N LEU A 122 18.13 -12.95 -8.17
CA LEU A 122 18.15 -13.22 -6.72
C LEU A 122 19.51 -13.75 -6.27
N ALA A 123 20.13 -14.67 -7.02
CA ALA A 123 21.47 -15.17 -6.70
C ALA A 123 22.57 -14.10 -6.89
N LYS A 124 22.41 -13.18 -7.84
CA LYS A 124 23.31 -12.02 -8.00
C LYS A 124 23.11 -10.99 -6.89
N GLN A 125 21.88 -10.78 -6.42
CA GLN A 125 21.57 -9.91 -5.28
C GLN A 125 22.09 -10.53 -3.98
N GLU A 126 21.88 -11.82 -3.74
CA GLU A 126 22.45 -12.53 -2.58
C GLU A 126 23.99 -12.58 -2.65
N ALA A 127 24.58 -12.70 -3.85
CA ALA A 127 26.02 -12.60 -4.04
C ALA A 127 26.55 -11.16 -3.91
N ALA A 128 25.77 -10.15 -4.28
CA ALA A 128 26.10 -8.73 -4.09
C ALA A 128 25.96 -8.31 -2.62
N ASP A 129 24.95 -8.82 -1.91
CA ASP A 129 24.76 -8.63 -0.47
C ASP A 129 25.82 -9.40 0.34
N ALA A 130 26.30 -10.55 -0.17
CA ALA A 130 27.44 -11.27 0.40
C ALA A 130 28.81 -10.64 0.06
N ALA A 131 28.94 -10.00 -1.11
CA ALA A 131 30.15 -9.27 -1.53
C ALA A 131 30.23 -7.85 -0.93
N ALA A 132 29.08 -7.24 -0.65
CA ALA A 132 28.91 -6.04 0.17
C ALA A 132 29.05 -6.35 1.66
N GLY A 133 29.73 -7.45 2.00
CA GLY A 133 30.23 -7.73 3.34
C GLY A 133 31.18 -6.63 3.80
N GLU A 134 30.62 -5.50 4.19
CA GLU A 134 31.32 -4.40 4.79
C GLU A 134 31.56 -4.76 6.26
N VAL A 135 32.71 -5.39 6.47
CA VAL A 135 33.33 -5.48 7.78
C VAL A 135 33.69 -4.05 8.19
N SER A 136 32.97 -3.53 9.18
CA SER A 136 33.50 -2.45 10.02
C SER A 136 33.78 -2.99 11.42
N MET A 137 35.04 -3.34 11.65
CA MET A 137 35.62 -3.56 12.97
C MET A 137 35.85 -2.20 13.65
N HIS A 138 35.20 -2.01 14.80
CA HIS A 138 35.50 -1.12 15.93
C HIS A 138 36.15 0.27 15.70
N GLU A 139 35.32 1.32 15.83
CA GLU A 139 35.43 2.36 16.87
C GLU A 139 33.99 2.90 17.05
N VAL A 140 33.32 2.54 18.15
CA VAL A 140 31.86 2.67 18.26
C VAL A 140 31.45 4.13 18.24
N THR A 141 30.98 4.65 17.10
CA THR A 141 30.35 5.97 17.01
C THR A 141 28.93 5.90 17.57
N ALA A 142 28.39 7.02 18.08
CA ALA A 142 27.02 7.08 18.62
C ALA A 142 25.93 6.58 17.64
N SER A 143 26.15 6.67 16.31
CA SER A 143 25.25 6.13 15.29
C SER A 143 25.22 4.60 15.27
N VAL A 144 26.37 3.94 15.38
CA VAL A 144 26.48 2.48 15.43
C VAL A 144 25.87 1.94 16.72
N PHE A 145 26.04 2.65 17.83
CA PHE A 145 25.38 2.33 19.10
C PHE A 145 23.83 2.35 18.97
N LEU A 146 23.26 3.37 18.31
CA LEU A 146 21.82 3.47 18.11
C LEU A 146 21.31 2.44 17.09
N ALA A 147 22.05 2.21 15.99
CA ALA A 147 21.70 1.21 15.00
C ALA A 147 21.66 -0.21 15.59
N THR A 148 22.64 -0.56 16.42
CA THR A 148 22.65 -1.86 17.13
C THR A 148 21.51 -1.96 18.15
N GLY A 149 21.12 -0.86 18.80
CA GLY A 149 19.93 -0.83 19.66
C GLY A 149 18.63 -1.09 18.90
N MET A 150 18.45 -0.46 17.74
CA MET A 150 17.28 -0.71 16.87
C MET A 150 17.25 -2.14 16.31
N GLU A 151 18.42 -2.71 15.99
CA GLU A 151 18.53 -4.12 15.55
C GLU A 151 18.10 -5.08 16.68
N LEU A 152 18.45 -4.78 17.93
CA LEU A 152 18.03 -5.56 19.10
C LEU A 152 16.51 -5.50 19.31
N GLU A 153 15.87 -4.34 19.16
CA GLU A 153 14.41 -4.23 19.19
C GLU A 153 13.76 -5.11 18.11
N ASP A 154 14.29 -5.07 16.89
CA ASP A 154 13.78 -5.88 15.79
C ASP A 154 13.94 -7.38 16.07
N GLN A 155 15.04 -7.79 16.71
CA GLN A 155 15.27 -9.17 17.14
C GLN A 155 14.31 -9.60 18.26
N GLN A 156 14.07 -8.75 19.26
CA GLN A 156 13.07 -9.00 20.31
C GLN A 156 11.70 -9.26 19.69
N ARG A 157 11.22 -8.37 18.81
CA ARG A 157 9.92 -8.51 18.14
C ARG A 157 9.85 -9.75 17.24
N HIS A 158 10.93 -10.05 16.52
CA HIS A 158 11.00 -11.25 15.70
C HIS A 158 10.86 -12.52 16.55
N LEU A 159 11.53 -12.56 17.70
CA LEU A 159 11.47 -13.68 18.63
C LEU A 159 10.07 -13.82 19.24
N CYS A 160 9.43 -12.72 19.66
CA CYS A 160 8.04 -12.74 20.12
C CYS A 160 7.08 -13.26 19.05
N SER A 161 7.27 -12.84 17.79
CA SER A 161 6.47 -13.34 16.66
C SER A 161 6.68 -14.84 16.44
N LEU A 162 7.92 -15.32 16.56
CA LEU A 162 8.22 -16.75 16.42
C LEU A 162 7.56 -17.57 17.52
N ILE A 163 7.61 -17.11 18.78
CA ILE A 163 6.97 -17.81 19.90
C ILE A 163 5.46 -17.86 19.74
N LYS A 164 4.82 -16.76 19.32
CA LYS A 164 3.39 -16.75 19.04
C LYS A 164 3.00 -17.72 17.91
N SER A 165 3.90 -17.96 16.96
CA SER A 165 3.67 -18.89 15.85
C SER A 165 4.10 -20.33 16.13
N ALA A 166 4.94 -20.56 17.13
CA ALA A 166 5.48 -21.88 17.44
C ALA A 166 4.39 -22.77 18.03
N SER A 167 4.27 -23.99 17.51
CA SER A 167 3.46 -25.01 18.17
C SER A 167 4.32 -25.58 19.29
N GLY A 168 3.94 -25.39 20.55
CA GLY A 168 4.75 -25.75 21.72
C GLY A 168 5.15 -27.23 21.85
N ASN A 169 4.76 -28.08 20.90
CA ASN A 169 4.96 -29.51 20.88
C ASN A 169 6.25 -29.96 20.16
N SER A 170 6.93 -29.08 19.40
CA SER A 170 8.16 -29.46 18.67
C SER A 170 9.41 -29.17 19.51
N ILE A 171 10.13 -30.22 19.93
CA ILE A 171 11.38 -30.10 20.69
C ILE A 171 12.43 -29.31 19.90
N SER A 172 12.53 -29.53 18.58
CA SER A 172 13.49 -28.82 17.72
C SER A 172 13.19 -27.32 17.61
N GLU A 173 11.91 -26.93 17.55
CA GLU A 173 11.55 -25.50 17.49
C GLU A 173 11.85 -24.82 18.83
N ASN A 174 11.57 -25.50 19.95
CA ASN A 174 11.87 -24.98 21.28
C ASN A 174 13.38 -24.83 21.51
N THR A 175 14.22 -25.74 20.99
CA THR A 175 15.68 -25.59 21.06
C THR A 175 16.18 -24.39 20.25
N ASP A 176 15.62 -24.15 19.07
CA ASP A 176 16.00 -23.01 18.23
C ASP A 176 15.60 -21.67 18.87
N ILE A 177 14.39 -21.61 19.44
CA ILE A 177 13.92 -20.45 20.20
C ILE A 177 14.84 -20.17 21.39
N GLN A 178 15.23 -21.21 22.14
CA GLN A 178 16.12 -21.05 23.29
C GLN A 178 17.52 -20.58 22.88
N GLN A 179 18.07 -21.09 21.77
CA GLN A 179 19.35 -20.61 21.24
C GLN A 179 19.26 -19.12 20.84
N LYS A 180 18.17 -18.71 20.20
CA LYS A 180 17.93 -17.29 19.86
C LYS A 180 17.80 -16.42 21.11
N ARG A 181 17.15 -16.91 22.18
CA ARG A 181 17.05 -16.20 23.46
C ARG A 181 18.42 -15.96 24.10
N ASN A 182 19.25 -17.00 24.16
CA ASN A 182 20.60 -16.88 24.74
C ASN A 182 21.47 -15.91 23.91
N ALA A 183 21.41 -16.00 22.58
CA ALA A 183 22.15 -15.09 21.70
C ALA A 183 21.71 -13.63 21.89
N LEU A 184 20.39 -13.38 21.98
CA LEU A 184 19.82 -12.07 22.24
C LEU A 184 20.26 -11.53 23.59
N GLU A 185 20.21 -12.34 24.64
CA GLU A 185 20.64 -11.96 25.99
C GLU A 185 22.12 -11.52 26.02
N HIS A 186 22.99 -12.26 25.34
CA HIS A 186 24.41 -11.91 25.23
C HIS A 186 24.63 -10.59 24.47
N ARG A 187 23.91 -10.34 23.37
CA ARG A 187 24.01 -9.08 22.62
C ARG A 187 23.47 -7.90 23.45
N ILE A 188 22.36 -8.08 24.17
CA ILE A 188 21.81 -7.07 25.09
C ILE A 188 22.85 -6.74 26.17
N LYS A 189 23.41 -7.73 26.86
CA LYS A 189 24.44 -7.51 27.90
C LYS A 189 25.65 -6.75 27.38
N THR A 190 26.08 -7.04 26.15
CA THR A 190 27.20 -6.33 25.50
C THR A 190 26.84 -4.88 25.17
N TRP A 191 25.65 -4.67 24.60
CA TRP A 191 25.14 -3.34 24.24
C TRP A 191 24.91 -2.45 25.47
N ARG A 192 24.46 -3.00 26.60
CA ARG A 192 24.30 -2.27 27.88
C ARG A 192 25.60 -1.64 28.37
N ARG A 193 26.76 -2.28 28.15
CA ARG A 193 28.07 -1.70 28.51
C ARG A 193 28.35 -0.41 27.75
N LEU A 194 27.93 -0.34 26.49
CA LEU A 194 28.03 0.87 25.66
C LEU A 194 26.97 1.91 26.04
N GLN A 195 25.77 1.47 26.41
CA GLN A 195 24.69 2.35 26.88
C GLN A 195 25.09 3.12 28.14
N ALA A 196 25.82 2.49 29.07
CA ALA A 196 26.32 3.19 30.27
C ALA A 196 27.25 4.38 29.94
N ILE A 197 27.97 4.31 28.82
CA ILE A 197 28.89 5.37 28.35
C ILE A 197 28.11 6.49 27.65
N TYR A 198 27.20 6.12 26.73
CA TYR A 198 26.46 7.09 25.91
C TYR A 198 25.24 7.70 26.60
N MET A 199 24.62 6.98 27.56
CA MET A 199 23.38 7.33 28.23
C MET A 199 23.41 6.97 29.72
N PRO A 200 24.23 7.65 30.54
CA PRO A 200 24.39 7.31 31.96
C PRO A 200 23.09 7.47 32.78
N VAL A 201 22.15 8.30 32.30
CA VAL A 201 20.83 8.50 32.93
C VAL A 201 20.00 7.20 33.01
N VAL A 202 20.24 6.27 32.08
CA VAL A 202 19.52 5.00 32.01
C VAL A 202 19.97 4.01 33.09
N ALA A 203 21.19 4.15 33.62
CA ALA A 203 21.69 3.25 34.67
C ALA A 203 20.79 3.28 35.91
N ALA A 204 20.32 4.48 36.31
CA ALA A 204 19.41 4.64 37.45
C ALA A 204 18.02 4.02 37.20
N LEU A 205 17.54 3.98 35.96
CA LEU A 205 16.29 3.30 35.61
C LEU A 205 16.43 1.78 35.66
N LEU A 206 17.56 1.26 35.17
CA LEU A 206 17.83 -0.17 35.19
C LEU A 206 17.97 -0.71 36.61
N GLU A 207 18.55 0.07 37.53
CA GLU A 207 18.60 -0.28 38.95
C GLU A 207 17.21 -0.32 39.58
N GLN A 208 16.32 0.61 39.20
CA GLN A 208 14.92 0.63 39.65
C GLN A 208 14.13 -0.58 39.13
N ASP A 209 14.29 -0.92 37.84
CA ASP A 209 13.66 -2.09 37.25
C ASP A 209 14.18 -3.39 37.87
N HIS A 210 15.48 -3.49 38.17
CA HIS A 210 16.04 -4.66 38.83
C HIS A 210 15.44 -4.86 40.23
N ALA A 211 15.27 -3.77 40.98
CA ALA A 211 14.64 -3.80 42.30
C ALA A 211 13.15 -4.22 42.26
N LEU A 212 12.45 -3.97 41.15
CA LEU A 212 11.06 -4.42 40.96
C LEU A 212 10.95 -5.91 40.56
N VAL A 213 12.00 -6.47 39.98
CA VAL A 213 12.06 -7.88 39.55
C VAL A 213 12.51 -8.82 40.68
N GLU A 214 13.16 -8.30 41.72
CA GLU A 214 13.56 -9.06 42.92
C GLU A 214 12.39 -9.42 43.87
N ASP A 215 11.15 -9.06 43.54
CA ASP A 215 9.97 -9.47 44.28
C ASP A 215 9.69 -10.98 44.04
N GLU A 216 9.55 -11.78 45.10
CA GLU A 216 9.61 -13.26 45.09
C GLU A 216 8.61 -13.99 44.15
N ASN A 217 7.66 -13.25 43.55
CA ASN A 217 6.65 -13.77 42.63
C ASN A 217 6.94 -13.52 41.13
N ALA A 218 7.97 -12.75 40.78
CA ALA A 218 8.35 -12.50 39.39
C ALA A 218 9.38 -13.54 38.92
N GLY A 219 8.98 -14.45 38.03
CA GLY A 219 9.92 -15.37 37.37
C GLY A 219 11.01 -14.63 36.57
N PRO A 220 12.07 -15.32 36.10
CA PRO A 220 13.16 -14.70 35.35
C PRO A 220 12.61 -13.95 34.13
N VAL A 221 12.92 -12.65 34.03
CA VAL A 221 12.47 -11.79 32.93
C VAL A 221 13.02 -12.34 31.61
N SER A 222 12.10 -12.64 30.68
CA SER A 222 12.48 -13.14 29.37
C SER A 222 13.23 -12.04 28.59
N PRO A 223 14.30 -12.35 27.83
CA PRO A 223 15.11 -11.35 27.13
C PRO A 223 14.33 -10.54 26.08
N GLU A 224 13.15 -11.02 25.71
CA GLU A 224 12.20 -10.43 24.78
C GLU A 224 11.41 -9.26 25.36
N ASP A 225 11.16 -9.30 26.67
CA ASP A 225 10.35 -8.31 27.39
C ASP A 225 11.23 -7.24 28.07
N VAL A 226 12.55 -7.33 27.89
CA VAL A 226 13.50 -6.38 28.47
C VAL A 226 13.44 -5.06 27.70
N ASN A 227 13.00 -3.99 28.37
CA ASN A 227 13.00 -2.64 27.82
C ASN A 227 14.42 -2.15 27.50
N LEU A 228 14.73 -1.89 26.23
CA LEU A 228 16.07 -1.46 25.83
C LEU A 228 16.37 0.01 26.22
N TYR A 229 15.35 0.83 26.49
CA TYR A 229 15.48 2.25 26.86
C TYR A 229 16.33 3.04 25.86
N LEU A 230 15.90 3.04 24.60
CA LEU A 230 16.40 3.97 23.60
C LEU A 230 15.91 5.40 23.93
N PRO A 231 16.58 6.46 23.45
CA PRO A 231 16.17 7.83 23.72
C PRO A 231 14.69 8.16 23.39
N SER A 232 14.06 7.44 22.45
CA SER A 232 12.62 7.53 22.16
C SER A 232 11.70 6.95 23.24
N ASP A 233 12.18 5.94 23.97
CA ASP A 233 11.38 5.16 24.93
C ASP A 233 11.52 5.69 26.37
N LEU A 234 12.34 6.73 26.55
CA LEU A 234 12.51 7.37 27.84
C LEU A 234 11.32 8.26 28.20
N PRO A 235 10.90 8.26 29.46
CA PRO A 235 9.86 9.16 29.91
C PRO A 235 10.35 10.62 29.79
N SER A 236 9.42 11.54 29.49
CA SER A 236 9.72 12.93 29.08
C SER A 236 10.61 13.69 30.08
N ASN A 237 10.52 13.36 31.37
CA ASN A 237 11.35 13.93 32.44
C ASN A 237 12.84 13.53 32.36
N LEU A 238 13.16 12.36 31.80
CA LEU A 238 14.53 11.87 31.63
C LEU A 238 15.09 12.16 30.24
N GLN A 239 14.21 12.33 29.25
CA GLN A 239 14.60 12.70 27.89
C GLN A 239 15.33 14.05 27.85
N CYS A 240 14.91 15.03 28.66
CA CYS A 240 15.60 16.32 28.83
C CYS A 240 17.01 16.20 29.45
N ARG A 241 17.33 15.09 30.10
CA ARG A 241 18.63 14.83 30.75
C ARG A 241 19.57 14.02 29.87
N CYS A 242 19.07 13.42 28.78
CA CYS A 242 19.89 12.75 27.78
C CYS A 242 20.57 13.78 26.87
N SER A 243 21.72 13.39 26.30
CA SER A 243 22.42 14.26 25.35
C SER A 243 21.55 14.51 24.12
N PRO A 244 21.23 15.78 23.79
CA PRO A 244 20.35 16.10 22.66
C PRO A 244 20.93 15.63 21.32
N ALA A 245 22.25 15.49 21.23
CA ALA A 245 22.94 14.97 20.04
C ALA A 245 22.65 13.49 19.78
N VAL A 246 22.44 12.67 20.82
CA VAL A 246 22.11 11.25 20.68
C VAL A 246 20.65 11.09 20.28
N ALA A 247 19.74 11.83 20.94
CA ALA A 247 18.32 11.88 20.58
C ALA A 247 18.11 12.35 19.12
N ARG A 248 18.85 13.37 18.66
CA ARG A 248 18.76 13.83 17.26
C ARG A 248 19.26 12.79 16.26
N LYS A 249 20.34 12.07 16.57
CA LYS A 249 20.85 10.99 15.72
C LYS A 249 19.85 9.83 15.65
N GLU A 250 19.19 9.51 16.75
CA GLU A 250 18.13 8.50 16.75
C GLU A 250 16.97 8.94 15.88
N PHE A 251 16.49 10.19 16.01
CA PHE A 251 15.43 10.72 15.16
C PHE A 251 15.72 10.52 13.67
N LEU A 252 16.93 10.90 13.21
CA LEU A 252 17.33 10.73 11.81
C LEU A 252 17.37 9.26 11.39
N LEU A 253 17.85 8.37 12.26
CA LEU A 253 17.87 6.94 12.02
C LEU A 253 16.46 6.33 11.95
N ARG A 254 15.52 6.80 12.78
CA ARG A 254 14.11 6.36 12.74
C ARG A 254 13.41 6.85 11.48
N VAL A 255 13.72 8.06 11.00
CA VAL A 255 13.23 8.57 9.70
C VAL A 255 13.70 7.67 8.56
N GLY A 256 14.99 7.32 8.54
CA GLY A 256 15.52 6.36 7.56
C GLY A 256 14.89 4.98 7.68
N GLN A 257 14.69 4.49 8.91
CA GLN A 257 14.02 3.22 9.19
C GLN A 257 12.58 3.22 8.65
N ALA A 258 11.83 4.31 8.81
CA ALA A 258 10.47 4.44 8.32
C ALA A 258 10.41 4.48 6.79
N ASP A 259 11.32 5.21 6.13
CA ASP A 259 11.45 5.25 4.68
C ASP A 259 11.79 3.85 4.10
N ASP A 260 12.76 3.16 4.69
CA ASP A 260 13.14 1.80 4.31
C ASP A 260 11.98 0.81 4.51
N CYS A 261 11.20 0.96 5.59
CA CYS A 261 10.01 0.13 5.82
C CYS A 261 8.93 0.35 4.76
N ILE A 262 8.69 1.59 4.32
CA ILE A 262 7.73 1.88 3.24
C ILE A 262 8.19 1.23 1.93
N LEU A 263 9.48 1.34 1.58
CA LEU A 263 10.03 0.69 0.37
C LEU A 263 9.92 -0.83 0.43
N GLN A 264 10.29 -1.42 1.56
CA GLN A 264 10.16 -2.85 1.77
C GLN A 264 8.70 -3.30 1.71
N LEU A 265 7.77 -2.53 2.28
CA LEU A 265 6.34 -2.82 2.23
C LEU A 265 5.83 -2.83 0.78
N ARG A 266 6.18 -1.80 -0.01
CA ARG A 266 5.86 -1.72 -1.44
C ARG A 266 6.39 -2.95 -2.20
N ARG A 267 7.66 -3.29 -2.00
CA ARG A 267 8.30 -4.46 -2.64
C ARG A 267 7.61 -5.77 -2.27
N GLN A 268 7.34 -6.01 -0.99
CA GLN A 268 6.67 -7.24 -0.56
C GLN A 268 5.22 -7.34 -1.08
N LEU A 269 4.50 -6.22 -1.14
CA LEU A 269 3.16 -6.17 -1.73
C LEU A 269 3.17 -6.48 -3.23
N HIS A 270 4.16 -5.96 -3.96
CA HIS A 270 4.37 -6.27 -5.37
C HIS A 270 4.65 -7.77 -5.59
N VAL A 271 5.59 -8.35 -4.83
CA VAL A 271 5.88 -9.79 -4.88
C VAL A 271 4.64 -10.63 -4.57
N LYS A 272 3.84 -10.21 -3.57
CA LYS A 272 2.58 -10.89 -3.22
C LYS A 272 1.56 -10.83 -4.38
N ALA A 273 1.41 -9.69 -5.03
CA ALA A 273 0.51 -9.53 -6.19
C ALA A 273 0.92 -10.46 -7.34
N ASN A 274 2.23 -10.52 -7.64
CA ASN A 274 2.77 -11.40 -8.68
C ASN A 274 2.58 -12.89 -8.35
N LEU A 275 2.80 -13.28 -7.08
CA LEU A 275 2.51 -14.65 -6.63
C LEU A 275 1.03 -15.00 -6.76
N TRP A 276 0.14 -14.04 -6.49
CA TRP A 276 -1.30 -14.23 -6.65
C TRP A 276 -1.70 -14.43 -8.12
N SER A 277 -1.14 -13.62 -9.01
CA SER A 277 -1.32 -13.76 -10.46
C SER A 277 -0.81 -15.11 -10.96
N TYR A 278 0.42 -15.48 -10.58
CA TYR A 278 1.02 -16.78 -10.90
C TYR A 278 0.19 -17.96 -10.39
N ARG A 279 -0.34 -17.88 -9.16
CA ARG A 279 -1.23 -18.91 -8.63
C ARG A 279 -2.49 -19.04 -9.49
N ARG A 280 -3.09 -17.92 -9.90
CA ARG A 280 -4.31 -17.91 -10.69
C ARG A 280 -4.09 -18.50 -12.10
N SER A 281 -2.94 -18.24 -12.72
CA SER A 281 -2.65 -18.68 -14.10
C SER A 281 -2.05 -20.08 -14.19
N SER A 282 -1.19 -20.46 -13.25
CA SER A 282 -0.21 -21.54 -13.46
C SER A 282 -0.27 -22.65 -12.41
N VAL A 283 -0.97 -22.46 -11.30
CA VAL A 283 -1.07 -23.47 -10.23
C VAL A 283 -2.37 -24.25 -10.34
N THR A 284 -2.26 -25.53 -10.70
CA THR A 284 -3.38 -26.48 -10.74
C THR A 284 -3.13 -27.64 -9.77
N GLY A 285 -4.21 -28.17 -9.18
CA GLY A 285 -4.17 -29.29 -8.23
C GLY A 285 -3.99 -28.90 -6.76
N GLN A 286 -4.53 -29.73 -5.86
CA GLN A 286 -4.60 -29.44 -4.41
C GLN A 286 -3.23 -29.24 -3.75
N LYS A 287 -2.26 -30.16 -3.97
CA LYS A 287 -0.94 -30.08 -3.31
C LYS A 287 -0.16 -28.82 -3.68
N ALA A 288 -0.21 -28.42 -4.94
CA ALA A 288 0.46 -27.20 -5.41
C ALA A 288 -0.25 -25.95 -4.88
N MET A 289 -1.58 -25.97 -4.80
CA MET A 289 -2.38 -24.90 -4.20
C MET A 289 -2.04 -24.68 -2.72
N THR A 290 -1.91 -25.75 -1.93
CA THR A 290 -1.52 -25.65 -0.52
C THR A 290 -0.12 -25.05 -0.37
N ARG A 291 0.87 -25.54 -1.14
CA ARG A 291 2.24 -24.98 -1.10
C ARG A 291 2.30 -23.51 -1.50
N ALA A 292 1.50 -23.10 -2.51
CA ALA A 292 1.40 -21.71 -2.91
C ALA A 292 0.76 -20.86 -1.79
N ARG A 293 -0.24 -21.40 -1.09
CA ARG A 293 -0.85 -20.77 0.09
C ARG A 293 0.16 -20.58 1.21
N ASP A 294 0.90 -21.62 1.58
CA ASP A 294 1.95 -21.54 2.61
C ASP A 294 3.06 -20.54 2.24
N LEU A 295 3.33 -20.36 0.94
CA LEU A 295 4.25 -19.34 0.47
C LEU A 295 3.67 -17.92 0.64
N MET A 296 2.41 -17.70 0.24
CA MET A 296 1.74 -16.40 0.44
C MET A 296 1.60 -16.05 1.92
N ASP A 297 1.25 -17.00 2.78
CA ASP A 297 1.13 -16.79 4.21
C ASP A 297 2.47 -16.36 4.84
N ARG A 298 3.60 -16.88 4.34
CA ARG A 298 4.95 -16.44 4.74
C ARG A 298 5.22 -15.00 4.32
N TYR A 299 4.78 -14.58 3.14
CA TYR A 299 4.89 -13.17 2.70
C TYR A 299 3.97 -12.26 3.52
N ASP A 300 2.75 -12.71 3.86
CA ASP A 300 1.85 -11.96 4.74
C ASP A 300 2.44 -11.74 6.13
N GLN A 301 3.12 -12.74 6.69
CA GLN A 301 3.86 -12.58 7.94
C GLN A 301 5.02 -11.58 7.82
N LYS A 302 5.75 -11.58 6.70
CA LYS A 302 6.81 -10.57 6.44
C LYS A 302 6.24 -9.17 6.34
N ILE A 303 5.13 -8.99 5.60
CA ILE A 303 4.42 -7.73 5.44
C ILE A 303 3.99 -7.18 6.81
N LYS A 304 3.38 -8.03 7.66
CA LYS A 304 2.98 -7.64 9.03
C LYS A 304 4.17 -7.18 9.87
N ARG A 305 5.30 -7.90 9.82
CA ARG A 305 6.52 -7.51 10.56
C ARG A 305 7.06 -6.16 10.11
N ILE A 306 7.08 -5.88 8.81
CA ILE A 306 7.52 -4.59 8.26
C ILE A 306 6.55 -3.48 8.70
N ALA A 307 5.24 -3.74 8.65
CA ALA A 307 4.22 -2.79 9.09
C ALA A 307 4.36 -2.45 10.59
N ASP A 308 4.60 -3.44 11.44
CA ASP A 308 4.82 -3.22 12.88
C ASP A 308 6.10 -2.43 13.14
N LYS A 309 7.18 -2.71 12.39
CA LYS A 309 8.43 -1.93 12.45
C LYS A 309 8.24 -0.47 12.04
N TYR A 310 7.41 -0.20 11.02
CA TYR A 310 7.03 1.16 10.66
C TYR A 310 6.25 1.86 11.78
N ARG A 311 5.29 1.16 12.40
CA ARG A 311 4.47 1.71 13.49
C ARG A 311 5.33 2.12 14.69
N THR A 312 6.30 1.29 15.08
CA THR A 312 7.21 1.61 16.19
C THR A 312 8.15 2.75 15.83
N ALA A 313 8.74 2.73 14.62
CA ALA A 313 9.57 3.83 14.13
C ALA A 313 8.79 5.16 14.14
N ARG A 314 7.52 5.15 13.74
CA ARG A 314 6.65 6.34 13.78
C ARG A 314 6.39 6.84 15.19
N VAL A 315 6.14 5.96 16.15
CA VAL A 315 5.99 6.35 17.57
C VAL A 315 7.28 7.00 18.08
N ALA A 316 8.43 6.43 17.75
CA ALA A 316 9.73 6.98 18.13
C ALA A 316 10.01 8.35 17.47
N ILE A 317 9.65 8.53 16.19
CA ILE A 317 9.73 9.81 15.47
C ILE A 317 8.86 10.86 16.20
N LEU A 318 7.64 10.52 16.57
CA LEU A 318 6.73 11.44 17.28
C LEU A 318 7.25 11.83 18.67
N ALA A 319 7.89 10.89 19.39
CA ALA A 319 8.47 11.14 20.71
C ALA A 319 9.72 12.04 20.65
N LEU A 320 10.46 12.05 19.53
CA LEU A 320 11.72 12.77 19.36
C LEU A 320 11.61 14.03 18.48
N ALA A 321 10.46 14.26 17.85
CA ALA A 321 10.26 15.37 16.92
C ALA A 321 10.29 16.73 17.62
N THR A 322 10.90 17.71 16.95
CA THR A 322 10.90 19.12 17.38
C THR A 322 9.99 19.96 16.49
N GLU A 323 9.69 21.20 16.89
CA GLU A 323 8.85 22.13 16.12
C GLU A 323 9.37 22.41 14.69
N SER A 324 10.67 22.19 14.43
CA SER A 324 11.26 22.34 13.10
C SER A 324 11.02 21.16 12.15
N ASP A 325 10.54 20.00 12.64
CA ASP A 325 10.43 18.76 11.85
C ASP A 325 8.99 18.47 11.35
N VAL A 326 8.13 19.50 11.31
CA VAL A 326 6.70 19.36 10.94
C VAL A 326 6.50 18.73 9.56
N ASP A 327 7.37 19.02 8.59
CA ASP A 327 7.25 18.48 7.24
C ASP A 327 7.58 16.99 7.17
N VAL A 328 8.47 16.51 8.03
CA VAL A 328 8.77 15.07 8.19
C VAL A 328 7.57 14.35 8.81
N LEU A 329 6.91 14.97 9.79
CA LEU A 329 5.72 14.42 10.43
C LEU A 329 4.52 14.33 9.49
N LYS A 330 4.33 15.32 8.60
CA LYS A 330 3.28 15.29 7.57
C LYS A 330 3.47 14.14 6.58
N ARG A 331 4.71 13.72 6.34
CA ARG A 331 5.04 12.63 5.40
C ARG A 331 4.67 11.26 5.95
N PHE A 332 4.75 11.07 7.28
CA PHE A 332 4.56 9.77 7.93
C PHE A 332 3.17 9.64 8.57
N GLU A 333 2.22 9.16 7.77
CA GLU A 333 0.85 8.90 8.21
C GLU A 333 0.73 7.63 9.09
N VAL A 334 -0.40 7.51 9.80
CA VAL A 334 -0.72 6.31 10.59
C VAL A 334 -0.98 5.16 9.62
N LEU A 335 -0.24 4.05 9.76
CA LEU A 335 -0.43 2.86 8.93
C LEU A 335 -1.50 1.93 9.50
N ASN A 336 -2.72 2.03 8.97
CA ASN A 336 -3.80 1.11 9.28
C ASN A 336 -3.66 -0.18 8.45
N ASP A 337 -4.27 -1.28 8.92
CA ASP A 337 -4.25 -2.54 8.16
C ASP A 337 -4.92 -2.40 6.79
N ALA A 338 -5.91 -1.51 6.65
CA ALA A 338 -6.56 -1.18 5.39
C ALA A 338 -5.66 -0.44 4.38
N ASP A 339 -4.56 0.16 4.84
CA ASP A 339 -3.60 0.84 3.98
C ASP A 339 -2.58 -0.13 3.37
N ILE A 340 -2.48 -1.35 3.89
CA ILE A 340 -1.56 -2.40 3.42
C ILE A 340 -2.19 -3.10 2.20
N ARG A 341 -2.26 -2.38 1.07
CA ARG A 341 -2.85 -2.86 -0.19
C ARG A 341 -1.88 -2.70 -1.36
N GLY A 342 -1.83 -3.71 -2.21
CA GLY A 342 -0.95 -3.74 -3.38
C GLY A 342 -1.43 -2.85 -4.54
N LEU A 343 -0.56 -2.67 -5.53
CA LEU A 343 -0.89 -2.07 -6.83
C LEU A 343 -1.67 -3.12 -7.65
N GLY A 344 -2.98 -3.22 -7.42
CA GLY A 344 -3.82 -4.13 -8.20
C GLY A 344 -5.24 -4.28 -7.69
N ARG A 345 -6.00 -5.13 -8.41
CA ARG A 345 -7.40 -5.43 -8.12
C ARG A 345 -7.52 -6.54 -7.09
N GLU A 346 -7.44 -6.18 -5.81
CA GLU A 346 -7.72 -7.10 -4.70
C GLU A 346 -9.20 -7.06 -4.28
N ASP A 347 -9.88 -5.92 -4.48
CA ASP A 347 -11.24 -5.68 -4.00
C ASP A 347 -12.29 -5.57 -5.12
N ALA A 348 -13.56 -5.77 -4.74
CA ALA A 348 -14.76 -5.66 -5.60
C ALA A 348 -15.14 -4.20 -5.95
N ASP A 349 -14.29 -3.23 -5.61
CA ASP A 349 -14.57 -1.80 -5.83
C ASP A 349 -14.59 -1.46 -7.32
N LEU A 350 -15.48 -0.52 -7.68
CA LEU A 350 -15.60 -0.01 -9.04
C LEU A 350 -14.33 0.80 -9.39
N GLU A 351 -13.66 0.43 -10.49
CA GLU A 351 -12.34 0.97 -10.90
C GLU A 351 -12.25 2.51 -10.84
N GLY A 352 -13.32 3.23 -11.18
CA GLY A 352 -13.27 4.69 -11.19
C GLY A 352 -13.43 5.40 -9.84
N ARG A 353 -13.73 4.68 -8.75
CA ARG A 353 -13.66 5.22 -7.37
C ARG A 353 -12.43 4.75 -6.60
N ARG A 354 -11.57 3.94 -7.24
CA ARG A 354 -10.42 3.36 -6.57
C ARG A 354 -9.46 4.47 -6.13
N VAL A 355 -9.06 4.43 -4.86
CA VAL A 355 -8.04 5.30 -4.29
C VAL A 355 -6.83 4.44 -3.93
N MET A 356 -5.66 4.86 -4.40
CA MET A 356 -4.39 4.20 -4.09
C MET A 356 -4.05 4.45 -2.62
N SER A 357 -3.49 3.45 -1.92
CA SER A 357 -3.03 3.66 -0.54
C SER A 357 -1.94 4.74 -0.46
N TRP A 358 -1.93 5.50 0.65
CA TRP A 358 -0.98 6.58 0.88
C TRP A 358 0.48 6.09 0.85
N ILE A 359 0.70 4.82 1.21
CA ILE A 359 2.03 4.19 1.19
C ILE A 359 2.68 4.26 -0.18
N TRP A 360 1.92 4.44 -1.27
CA TRP A 360 2.43 4.56 -2.65
C TRP A 360 2.54 6.01 -3.14
N ARG A 361 1.87 6.97 -2.48
CA ARG A 361 1.89 8.40 -2.83
C ARG A 361 3.00 9.18 -2.14
N VAL A 362 3.60 8.62 -1.09
CA VAL A 362 4.66 9.30 -0.33
C VAL A 362 5.97 9.26 -1.12
N ALA A 363 6.63 10.43 -1.22
CA ALA A 363 8.00 10.51 -1.69
C ALA A 363 8.94 9.89 -0.66
N VAL A 364 9.47 8.71 -0.95
CA VAL A 364 10.58 8.13 -0.19
C VAL A 364 11.87 8.69 -0.79
N GLY A 365 12.83 9.11 0.03
CA GLY A 365 14.08 9.68 -0.45
C GLY A 365 14.69 8.80 -1.54
N ASN A 366 14.89 9.37 -2.73
CA ASN A 366 15.55 8.69 -3.83
C ASN A 366 16.97 8.34 -3.36
N ARG A 367 17.23 7.07 -3.08
CA ARG A 367 18.61 6.57 -3.15
C ARG A 367 18.93 6.47 -4.63
N ASP A 368 19.23 7.62 -5.22
CA ASP A 368 19.80 7.72 -6.55
C ASP A 368 21.10 6.90 -6.54
N GLY A 369 21.09 5.69 -7.14
CA GLY A 369 22.34 5.04 -7.53
C GLY A 369 22.44 3.52 -7.51
N GLU A 370 21.67 2.79 -6.70
CA GLU A 370 21.96 1.36 -6.49
C GLU A 370 20.68 0.51 -6.47
N GLY A 371 20.18 0.16 -7.66
CA GLY A 371 18.95 -0.63 -7.74
C GLY A 371 18.51 -1.08 -9.13
N GLY A 372 19.39 -1.16 -10.13
CA GLY A 372 19.03 -1.65 -11.47
C GLY A 372 18.85 -3.18 -11.53
N GLY A 373 17.87 -3.72 -10.80
CA GLY A 373 17.48 -5.13 -10.83
C GLY A 373 16.11 -5.34 -11.49
N ALA A 374 15.83 -6.57 -11.96
CA ALA A 374 14.54 -6.89 -12.60
C ALA A 374 13.31 -6.58 -11.73
N ASP A 375 13.44 -6.65 -10.40
CA ASP A 375 12.37 -6.32 -9.44
C ASP A 375 12.07 -4.81 -9.43
N ASP A 376 13.07 -3.95 -9.66
CA ASP A 376 12.90 -2.49 -9.74
C ASP A 376 12.31 -2.07 -11.10
N ASP A 377 12.67 -2.79 -12.16
CA ASP A 377 12.06 -2.65 -13.49
C ASP A 377 10.56 -3.04 -13.47
N ASP A 378 10.21 -4.15 -12.82
CA ASP A 378 8.81 -4.60 -12.69
C ASP A 378 8.01 -3.66 -11.76
N VAL A 379 8.59 -3.20 -10.64
CA VAL A 379 7.97 -2.19 -9.77
C VAL A 379 7.75 -0.86 -10.52
N ASN A 380 8.69 -0.45 -11.38
CA ASN A 380 8.53 0.72 -12.23
C ASN A 380 7.45 0.55 -13.30
N GLU A 381 7.26 -0.67 -13.82
CA GLU A 381 6.20 -0.99 -14.79
C GLU A 381 4.81 -0.94 -14.12
N ASP A 382 4.66 -1.54 -12.95
CA ASP A 382 3.40 -1.48 -12.18
C ASP A 382 3.07 -0.06 -11.71
N MET A 383 4.09 0.68 -11.26
CA MET A 383 3.95 2.10 -10.91
C MET A 383 3.55 2.93 -12.13
N ARG A 384 4.11 2.66 -13.32
CA ARG A 384 3.68 3.29 -14.57
C ARG A 384 2.21 3.02 -14.84
N ILE A 385 1.78 1.77 -14.79
CA ILE A 385 0.38 1.37 -15.06
C ILE A 385 -0.57 2.06 -14.08
N GLU A 386 -0.21 2.13 -12.81
CA GLU A 386 -1.06 2.79 -11.81
C GLU A 386 -1.05 4.31 -11.94
N TRP A 387 0.08 4.91 -12.33
CA TRP A 387 0.14 6.33 -12.67
C TRP A 387 -0.74 6.66 -13.89
N THR A 388 -0.69 5.86 -14.96
CA THR A 388 -1.52 6.06 -16.16
C THR A 388 -3.00 5.87 -15.86
N LYS A 389 -3.37 4.87 -15.05
CA LYS A 389 -4.75 4.69 -14.56
C LYS A 389 -5.21 5.84 -13.66
N THR A 390 -4.35 6.36 -12.80
CA THR A 390 -4.67 7.52 -11.94
C THR A 390 -4.91 8.78 -12.77
N ARG A 391 -4.06 9.03 -13.78
CA ARG A 391 -4.26 10.11 -14.77
C ARG A 391 -5.61 9.96 -15.48
N ALA A 392 -5.92 8.77 -15.99
CA ALA A 392 -7.17 8.50 -16.69
C ALA A 392 -8.40 8.68 -15.76
N ARG A 393 -8.31 8.30 -14.48
CA ARG A 393 -9.36 8.55 -13.48
C ARG A 393 -9.62 10.04 -13.29
N ALA A 394 -8.57 10.83 -13.10
CA ALA A 394 -8.69 12.28 -12.93
C ALA A 394 -9.33 12.95 -14.16
N GLN A 395 -8.92 12.55 -15.36
CA GLN A 395 -9.51 13.04 -16.62
C GLN A 395 -10.99 12.64 -16.74
N ARG A 396 -11.36 11.38 -16.49
CA ARG A 396 -12.76 10.93 -16.58
C ARG A 396 -13.69 11.66 -15.61
N TRP A 397 -13.25 12.00 -14.41
CA TRP A 397 -14.08 12.78 -13.48
C TRP A 397 -14.20 14.26 -13.90
N ASP A 398 -13.19 14.83 -14.55
CA ASP A 398 -13.28 16.16 -15.16
C ASP A 398 -14.30 16.18 -16.31
N GLU A 399 -14.26 15.16 -17.15
CA GLU A 399 -15.22 14.93 -18.23
C GLU A 399 -16.64 14.72 -17.72
N GLU A 400 -16.83 13.96 -16.62
CA GLU A 400 -18.13 13.69 -16.00
C GLU A 400 -18.82 14.98 -15.53
N VAL A 401 -18.09 15.88 -14.89
CA VAL A 401 -18.64 17.18 -14.49
C VAL A 401 -19.12 17.97 -15.71
N THR A 402 -18.34 17.94 -16.80
CA THR A 402 -18.72 18.62 -18.05
C THR A 402 -19.95 17.98 -18.68
N LEU A 403 -20.03 16.65 -18.69
CA LEU A 403 -21.12 15.88 -19.27
C LEU A 403 -22.42 16.06 -18.49
N VAL A 404 -22.39 15.91 -17.16
CA VAL A 404 -23.56 16.10 -16.29
C VAL A 404 -24.11 17.53 -16.42
N PHE A 405 -23.24 18.52 -16.52
CA PHE A 405 -23.66 19.91 -16.74
C PHE A 405 -24.42 20.09 -18.07
N GLU A 406 -23.91 19.50 -19.16
CA GLU A 406 -24.60 19.53 -20.46
C GLU A 406 -25.89 18.71 -20.44
N GLU A 407 -25.94 17.57 -19.76
CA GLU A 407 -27.16 16.76 -19.61
C GLU A 407 -28.25 17.50 -18.83
N MET A 408 -27.88 18.22 -17.77
CA MET A 408 -28.79 19.09 -17.02
C MET A 408 -29.38 20.18 -17.92
N ARG A 409 -28.53 20.86 -18.71
CA ARG A 409 -28.98 21.88 -19.67
C ARG A 409 -29.94 21.31 -20.72
N ARG A 410 -29.60 20.15 -21.29
CA ARG A 410 -30.44 19.46 -22.30
C ARG A 410 -31.77 19.00 -21.71
N THR A 411 -31.78 18.57 -20.45
CA THR A 411 -33.00 18.16 -19.74
C THR A 411 -33.97 19.32 -19.60
N LEU A 412 -33.50 20.50 -19.20
CA LEU A 412 -34.34 21.70 -19.12
C LEU A 412 -34.89 22.08 -20.50
N ALA A 413 -34.02 22.14 -21.52
CA ALA A 413 -34.45 22.45 -22.88
C ALA A 413 -35.47 21.43 -23.44
N PHE A 414 -35.31 20.14 -23.11
CA PHE A 414 -36.27 19.11 -23.48
C PHE A 414 -37.62 19.32 -22.78
N PHE A 415 -37.62 19.64 -21.49
CA PHE A 415 -38.88 19.91 -20.77
C PHE A 415 -39.58 21.17 -21.27
N GLU A 416 -38.85 22.24 -21.59
CA GLU A 416 -39.42 23.43 -22.22
C GLU A 416 -40.02 23.13 -23.60
N TRP A 417 -39.29 22.39 -24.44
CA TRP A 417 -39.80 21.96 -25.74
C TRP A 417 -41.03 21.07 -25.60
N ARG A 418 -41.02 20.14 -24.63
CA ARG A 418 -42.13 19.23 -24.39
C ARG A 418 -43.35 19.98 -23.84
N ALA A 419 -43.15 21.00 -23.00
CA ALA A 419 -44.24 21.84 -22.50
C ALA A 419 -44.99 22.53 -23.64
N ARG A 420 -44.28 23.09 -24.63
CA ARG A 420 -44.89 23.71 -25.84
C ARG A 420 -45.68 22.74 -26.72
N PHE A 421 -45.43 21.44 -26.61
CA PHE A 421 -46.21 20.43 -27.31
C PHE A 421 -47.55 20.15 -26.61
N TRP A 422 -47.62 20.36 -25.30
CA TRP A 422 -48.83 20.17 -24.50
C TRP A 422 -49.73 21.41 -24.46
N GLU A 423 -49.15 22.59 -24.65
CA GLU A 423 -49.85 23.84 -24.96
C GLU A 423 -50.43 23.82 -26.37
#